data_AF-A0A2E9ZG82-F1
#
_entry.id   AF-A0A2E9ZG82-F1
#
_cell.length_a   1.000
_cell.length_b   1.000
_cell.length_c   1.000
_cell.angle_alpha   90.00
_cell.angle_beta   90.00
_cell.angle_gamma   90.00
#
_symmetry.space_group_name_H-M   'P 1'
#
loop_
_entity.id
_entity.type
_entity.pdbx_description
1 polymer ?
#
loop_
_entity_poly.entity_id
_entity_poly.type
_entity_poly.pdbx_seq_one_letter_code
_entity_poly.pdbx_strand_id
1 'polypeptide(L)'
;MKRFLKWFGIIVGVLVLAIALLLFGMRFHDGPLEILSGGPFKTGELATAPADWSFLTERSTLEFQTMDPAQSRTVWLAVHDRRLFLVSGYMTTGYGAIWKQWPHYIENDDRIILRIDGKLYQQRLQRILSGADVVPVLSEFSRKYGAGDAASDAAVSSGYTWMYEVVSRD
;
A
#
# COMPACT_ATOMS: atom_id res chain seq x y z
N MET A 1 25.12 -35.45 -12.54
CA MET A 1 23.70 -35.06 -12.34
C MET A 1 23.24 -35.11 -10.89
N LYS A 2 23.31 -36.24 -10.15
CA LYS A 2 22.80 -36.33 -8.76
C LYS A 2 23.41 -35.33 -7.76
N ARG A 3 24.73 -35.08 -7.82
CA ARG A 3 25.41 -34.07 -6.98
C ARG A 3 24.96 -32.64 -7.29
N PHE A 4 24.81 -32.31 -8.58
CA PHE A 4 24.33 -30.99 -9.00
C PHE A 4 22.91 -30.72 -8.50
N LEU A 5 22.00 -31.68 -8.66
CA LEU A 5 20.62 -31.55 -8.18
C LEU A 5 20.54 -31.41 -6.65
N LYS A 6 21.41 -32.12 -5.91
CA LYS A 6 21.51 -31.99 -4.45
C LYS A 6 21.96 -30.59 -4.03
N TRP A 7 23.03 -30.07 -4.62
CA TRP A 7 23.53 -28.72 -4.29
C TRP A 7 22.56 -27.63 -4.72
N PHE A 8 21.93 -27.77 -5.89
CA PHE A 8 20.87 -26.87 -6.32
C PHE A 8 19.70 -26.84 -5.32
N GLY A 9 19.23 -28.01 -4.87
CA GLY A 9 18.18 -28.10 -3.85
C GLY A 9 18.57 -27.46 -2.52
N ILE A 10 19.82 -27.64 -2.08
CA ILE A 10 20.33 -27.00 -0.85
C ILE A 10 20.36 -25.47 -1.01
N ILE A 11 20.87 -24.95 -2.12
CA ILE A 11 20.94 -23.50 -2.38
C ILE A 11 19.54 -22.88 -2.38
N VAL A 12 18.59 -23.51 -3.08
CA VAL A 12 17.19 -23.06 -3.11
C VAL A 12 16.59 -23.11 -1.71
N GLY A 13 16.80 -24.19 -0.95
CA GLY A 13 16.28 -24.33 0.41
C GLY A 13 16.83 -23.25 1.36
N VAL A 14 18.13 -22.96 1.30
CA VAL A 14 18.76 -21.90 2.10
C VAL A 14 18.21 -20.53 1.70
N LEU A 15 18.04 -20.25 0.41
CA LEU A 15 17.48 -18.99 -0.06
C LEU A 15 16.05 -18.78 0.43
N VAL A 16 15.20 -19.82 0.33
CA VAL A 16 13.81 -19.76 0.83
C VAL A 16 13.79 -19.51 2.34
N LEU A 17 14.62 -20.21 3.11
CA LEU A 17 14.72 -20.01 4.56
C LEU A 17 15.20 -18.60 4.91
N ALA A 18 16.19 -18.07 4.19
CA ALA A 18 16.69 -16.71 4.40
C ALA A 18 15.61 -15.65 4.13
N ILE A 19 14.85 -15.80 3.04
CA ILE A 19 13.72 -14.91 2.73
C ILE A 19 12.63 -15.01 3.80
N ALA A 20 12.29 -16.22 4.26
CA ALA A 20 11.29 -16.42 5.30
C ALA A 20 11.70 -15.76 6.62
N LEU A 21 12.97 -15.92 7.03
CA LEU A 21 13.52 -15.27 8.23
C LEU A 21 13.55 -13.74 8.10
N LEU A 22 13.89 -13.21 6.91
CA LEU A 22 13.83 -11.78 6.64
C LEU A 22 12.40 -11.25 6.78
N LEU A 23 11.42 -11.86 6.11
CA LEU A 23 10.02 -11.44 6.16
C LEU A 23 9.40 -11.58 7.55
N PHE A 24 9.85 -12.57 8.33
CA PHE A 24 9.47 -12.72 9.73
C PHE A 24 10.08 -11.61 10.60
N GLY A 25 11.38 -11.36 10.45
CA GLY A 25 12.08 -10.28 11.16
C GLY A 25 11.47 -8.90 10.88
N MET A 26 11.05 -8.64 9.64
CA MET A 26 10.36 -7.42 9.24
C MET A 26 9.10 -7.12 10.06
N ARG A 27 8.42 -8.14 10.63
CA ARG A 27 7.25 -7.93 11.50
C ARG A 27 7.57 -7.21 12.81
N PHE A 28 8.84 -7.17 13.21
CA PHE A 28 9.31 -6.46 14.39
C PHE A 28 9.96 -5.12 14.05
N HIS A 29 10.11 -4.80 12.77
CA HIS A 29 10.65 -3.52 12.31
C HIS A 29 9.66 -2.38 12.57
N ASP A 30 10.20 -1.16 12.78
CA ASP A 30 9.41 0.05 12.96
C ASP A 30 8.99 0.63 11.61
N GLY A 31 7.85 0.15 11.12
CA GLY A 31 7.40 0.51 9.78
C GLY A 31 8.05 -0.35 8.68
N PRO A 32 7.70 -0.07 7.41
CA PRO A 32 8.22 -0.82 6.26
C PRO A 32 9.68 -0.47 5.94
N LEU A 33 10.29 -1.30 5.09
CA LEU A 33 11.54 -0.99 4.41
C LEU A 33 11.30 -1.06 2.91
N GLU A 34 11.22 0.11 2.27
CA GLU A 34 10.88 0.22 0.85
C GLU A 34 9.61 -0.58 0.50
N ILE A 35 9.74 -1.65 -0.29
CA ILE A 35 8.64 -2.52 -0.72
C ILE A 35 8.26 -3.59 0.31
N LEU A 36 9.10 -3.81 1.32
CA LEU A 36 8.87 -4.84 2.34
C LEU A 36 7.95 -4.29 3.44
N SER A 37 6.80 -4.94 3.62
CA SER A 37 5.91 -4.65 4.74
C SER A 37 6.62 -4.85 6.07
N GLY A 38 6.35 -3.97 7.03
CA GLY A 38 6.92 -4.00 8.36
C GLY A 38 5.91 -4.27 9.46
N GLY A 39 6.39 -4.18 10.71
CA GLY A 39 5.57 -4.16 11.91
C GLY A 39 4.83 -2.83 12.09
N PRO A 40 4.11 -2.66 13.20
CA PRO A 40 3.49 -1.37 13.51
C PRO A 40 4.54 -0.28 13.71
N PHE A 41 4.14 0.97 13.47
CA PHE A 41 4.93 2.15 13.78
C PHE A 41 5.19 2.22 15.28
N LYS A 42 6.46 2.37 15.63
CA LYS A 42 6.97 2.56 17.00
C LYS A 42 7.46 3.99 17.20
N THR A 43 7.90 4.65 16.12
CA THR A 43 8.33 6.04 16.13
C THR A 43 7.42 6.93 15.28
N GLY A 44 7.42 8.21 15.66
CA GLY A 44 6.69 9.28 15.04
C GLY A 44 5.86 10.06 16.05
N GLU A 45 5.56 11.31 15.73
CA GLU A 45 4.76 12.21 16.56
C GLU A 45 3.32 12.23 16.07
N LEU A 46 2.36 12.02 16.97
CA LEU A 46 0.95 12.16 16.62
C LEU A 46 0.66 13.61 16.22
N ALA A 47 0.09 13.79 15.04
CA ALA A 47 -0.24 15.09 14.50
C ALA A 47 -1.69 15.13 13.99
N THR A 48 -2.29 16.31 14.06
CA THR A 48 -3.59 16.57 13.42
C THR A 48 -3.43 16.54 11.91
N ALA A 49 -4.34 15.85 11.22
CA ALA A 49 -4.31 15.80 9.77
C ALA A 49 -4.52 17.19 9.15
N PRO A 50 -3.78 17.53 8.08
CA PRO A 50 -3.96 18.79 7.39
C PRO A 50 -5.31 18.80 6.65
N ALA A 51 -5.89 19.99 6.51
CA ALA A 51 -7.08 20.19 5.68
C ALA A 51 -6.80 20.13 4.17
N ASP A 52 -5.53 20.05 3.79
CA ASP A 52 -5.05 20.07 2.41
C ASP A 52 -3.83 19.17 2.26
N TRP A 53 -3.94 18.16 1.39
CA TRP A 53 -2.88 17.21 1.08
C TRP A 53 -1.98 17.63 -0.10
N SER A 54 -2.16 18.84 -0.67
CA SER A 54 -1.43 19.31 -1.87
C SER A 54 0.09 19.36 -1.73
N PHE A 55 0.62 19.38 -0.51
CA PHE A 55 2.06 19.25 -0.28
C PHE A 55 2.60 17.87 -0.67
N LEU A 56 1.73 16.87 -0.88
CA LEU A 56 2.08 15.52 -1.33
C LEU A 56 1.96 15.32 -2.85
N THR A 57 1.53 16.33 -3.62
CA THR A 57 1.25 16.16 -5.06
C THR A 57 2.40 15.49 -5.81
N GLU A 58 3.62 15.97 -5.61
CA GLU A 58 4.83 15.42 -6.25
C GLU A 58 5.50 14.28 -5.45
N ARG A 59 4.97 13.91 -4.27
CA ARG A 59 5.53 12.83 -3.47
C ARG A 59 5.14 11.47 -4.04
N SER A 60 6.11 10.61 -4.35
CA SER A 60 5.82 9.30 -4.94
C SER A 60 5.21 8.29 -3.97
N THR A 61 5.61 8.30 -2.70
CA THR A 61 5.17 7.26 -1.76
C THR A 61 4.97 7.81 -0.36
N LEU A 62 4.15 7.10 0.41
CA LEU A 62 4.02 7.28 1.85
C LEU A 62 3.92 5.91 2.53
N GLU A 63 4.10 5.90 3.84
CA GLU A 63 3.91 4.72 4.66
C GLU A 63 2.54 4.78 5.33
N PHE A 64 1.85 3.65 5.37
CA PHE A 64 0.67 3.52 6.22
C PHE A 64 0.66 2.20 6.97
N GLN A 65 -0.06 2.19 8.09
CA GLN A 65 -0.31 1.04 8.94
C GLN A 65 -1.80 0.72 9.00
N THR A 66 -2.14 -0.57 8.87
CA THR A 66 -3.46 -1.14 9.19
C THR A 66 -3.59 -1.43 10.67
N MET A 67 -4.82 -1.52 11.19
CA MET A 67 -5.06 -1.82 12.61
C MET A 67 -5.09 -3.32 12.91
N ASP A 68 -5.72 -4.12 12.04
CA ASP A 68 -5.80 -5.57 12.20
C ASP A 68 -5.57 -6.29 10.86
N PRO A 69 -4.41 -6.97 10.67
CA PRO A 69 -3.28 -7.00 11.58
C PRO A 69 -2.58 -5.63 11.67
N ALA A 70 -1.94 -5.36 12.81
CA ALA A 70 -1.10 -4.18 13.01
C ALA A 70 0.21 -4.31 12.19
N GLN A 71 0.17 -3.88 10.93
CA GLN A 71 1.26 -3.98 9.97
C GLN A 71 1.34 -2.73 9.12
N SER A 72 2.54 -2.43 8.64
CA SER A 72 2.82 -1.24 7.86
C SER A 72 3.36 -1.57 6.48
N ARG A 73 3.17 -0.64 5.54
CA ARG A 73 3.69 -0.77 4.18
C ARG A 73 3.84 0.58 3.49
N THR A 74 4.69 0.61 2.47
CA THR A 74 4.79 1.72 1.54
C THR A 74 3.73 1.58 0.45
N VAL A 75 3.06 2.68 0.13
CA VAL A 75 2.07 2.78 -0.95
C VAL A 75 2.34 3.97 -1.84
N TRP A 76 1.84 3.87 -3.06
CA TRP A 76 1.77 4.97 -4.02
C TRP A 76 0.53 5.81 -3.75
N LEU A 77 0.60 7.09 -4.11
CA LEU A 77 -0.42 8.07 -3.79
C LEU A 77 -0.67 9.04 -4.96
N ALA A 78 -1.89 9.54 -5.04
CA ALA A 78 -2.23 10.70 -5.85
C ALA A 78 -2.91 11.74 -4.98
N VAL A 79 -2.74 13.00 -5.35
CA VAL A 79 -3.51 14.10 -4.79
C VAL A 79 -4.39 14.66 -5.89
N HIS A 80 -5.68 14.81 -5.61
CA HIS A 80 -6.65 15.43 -6.51
C HIS A 80 -7.58 16.30 -5.68
N ASP A 81 -7.80 17.56 -6.10
CA ASP A 81 -8.62 18.53 -5.37
C ASP A 81 -8.29 18.64 -3.87
N ARG A 82 -7.00 18.72 -3.53
CA ARG A 82 -6.48 18.80 -2.15
C ARG A 82 -6.73 17.55 -1.29
N ARG A 83 -7.32 16.49 -1.86
CA ARG A 83 -7.60 15.20 -1.21
C ARG A 83 -6.56 14.15 -1.59
N LEU A 84 -6.32 13.19 -0.68
CA LEU A 84 -5.32 12.15 -0.83
C LEU A 84 -5.97 10.81 -1.20
N PHE A 85 -5.45 10.17 -2.24
CA PHE A 85 -5.97 8.91 -2.75
C PHE A 85 -4.90 7.84 -2.81
N LEU A 86 -5.29 6.62 -2.46
CA LEU A 86 -4.47 5.42 -2.54
C LEU A 86 -5.11 4.42 -3.51
N VAL A 87 -4.28 3.71 -4.28
CA VAL A 87 -4.75 2.72 -5.24
C VAL A 87 -4.03 1.40 -5.07
N SER A 88 -4.79 0.31 -5.18
CA SER A 88 -4.29 -1.06 -5.27
C SER A 88 -4.75 -1.71 -6.58
N GLY A 89 -3.89 -1.77 -7.59
CA GLY A 89 -4.19 -2.45 -8.86
C GLY A 89 -3.91 -3.95 -8.85
N TYR A 90 -4.45 -4.66 -9.85
CA TYR A 90 -4.33 -6.11 -10.09
C TYR A 90 -5.05 -7.01 -9.07
N MET A 91 -6.10 -6.51 -8.43
CA MET A 91 -6.81 -7.22 -7.36
C MET A 91 -7.55 -8.48 -7.81
N THR A 92 -7.93 -8.56 -9.09
CA THR A 92 -8.58 -9.74 -9.67
C THR A 92 -7.59 -10.77 -10.22
N THR A 93 -6.27 -10.55 -10.08
CA THR A 93 -5.24 -11.50 -10.54
C THR A 93 -4.76 -12.38 -9.39
N GLY A 94 -4.50 -13.66 -9.65
CA GLY A 94 -4.05 -14.60 -8.62
C GLY A 94 -2.75 -14.18 -7.92
N TYR A 95 -1.80 -13.61 -8.64
CA TYR A 95 -0.55 -13.10 -8.05
C TYR A 95 -0.75 -11.78 -7.29
N GLY A 96 -1.59 -10.87 -7.79
CA GLY A 96 -1.91 -9.62 -7.10
C GLY A 96 -2.62 -9.85 -5.77
N ALA A 97 -3.55 -10.80 -5.72
CA ALA A 97 -4.23 -11.22 -4.50
C ALA A 97 -3.26 -11.77 -3.44
N ILE A 98 -2.26 -12.56 -3.84
CA ILE A 98 -1.27 -13.12 -2.90
C ILE A 98 -0.35 -12.03 -2.33
N TRP A 99 0.06 -11.05 -3.14
CA TRP A 99 1.04 -10.03 -2.73
C TRP A 99 0.45 -8.78 -2.04
N LYS A 100 -0.84 -8.49 -2.25
CA LYS A 100 -1.49 -7.25 -1.78
C LYS A 100 -2.70 -7.58 -0.91
N GLN A 101 -2.44 -8.08 0.28
CA GLN A 101 -3.48 -8.45 1.25
C GLN A 101 -4.15 -7.24 1.93
N TRP A 102 -3.44 -6.10 2.03
CA TRP A 102 -3.90 -4.94 2.78
C TRP A 102 -5.31 -4.42 2.43
N PRO A 103 -5.76 -4.38 1.15
CA PRO A 103 -7.09 -3.85 0.83
C PRO A 103 -8.21 -4.69 1.45
N HIS A 104 -7.98 -5.99 1.64
CA HIS A 104 -8.91 -6.89 2.32
C HIS A 104 -8.97 -6.63 3.83
N TYR A 105 -7.86 -6.19 4.46
CA TYR A 105 -7.86 -5.80 5.87
C TYR A 105 -8.71 -4.54 6.10
N ILE A 106 -8.66 -3.61 5.14
CA ILE A 106 -9.43 -2.36 5.15
C ILE A 106 -10.94 -2.59 5.06
N GLU A 107 -11.38 -3.68 4.43
CA GLU A 107 -12.82 -4.02 4.40
C GLU A 107 -13.38 -4.35 5.79
N ASN A 108 -12.54 -4.86 6.70
CA ASN A 108 -12.94 -5.20 8.07
C ASN A 108 -12.69 -4.03 9.04
N ASP A 109 -11.55 -3.36 8.90
CA ASP A 109 -11.18 -2.18 9.69
C ASP A 109 -10.52 -1.15 8.78
N ASP A 110 -11.29 -0.14 8.42
CA ASP A 110 -10.90 0.95 7.53
C ASP A 110 -9.98 1.98 8.18
N ARG A 111 -9.71 1.86 9.49
CA ARG A 111 -8.82 2.77 10.20
C ARG A 111 -7.37 2.49 9.80
N ILE A 112 -6.62 3.57 9.62
CA ILE A 112 -5.20 3.52 9.30
C ILE A 112 -4.42 4.58 10.09
N ILE A 113 -3.11 4.43 10.11
CA ILE A 113 -2.17 5.47 10.51
C ILE A 113 -1.28 5.77 9.31
N LEU A 114 -1.20 7.01 8.85
CA LEU A 114 -0.22 7.46 7.86
C LEU A 114 1.03 7.94 8.60
N ARG A 115 2.22 7.58 8.11
CA ARG A 115 3.48 8.17 8.57
C ARG A 115 4.13 8.98 7.44
N ILE A 116 4.27 10.28 7.67
CA ILE A 116 4.82 11.23 6.70
C ILE A 116 5.79 12.14 7.44
N ASP A 117 7.07 12.09 7.06
CA ASP A 117 8.14 12.93 7.62
C ASP A 117 8.18 12.91 9.17
N GLY A 118 8.03 11.71 9.74
CA GLY A 118 8.03 11.50 11.19
C GLY A 118 6.72 11.85 11.90
N LYS A 119 5.70 12.34 11.20
CA LYS A 119 4.37 12.61 11.76
C LYS A 119 3.42 11.46 11.50
N LEU A 120 2.62 11.11 12.51
CA LEU A 120 1.60 10.09 12.49
C LEU A 120 0.22 10.75 12.39
N TYR A 121 -0.53 10.42 11.34
CA TYR A 121 -1.89 10.90 11.12
C TYR A 121 -2.86 9.72 11.19
N GLN A 122 -3.76 9.73 12.17
CA GLN A 122 -4.82 8.73 12.26
C GLN A 122 -5.93 9.09 11.28
N GLN A 123 -6.23 8.21 10.33
CA GLN A 123 -7.17 8.44 9.23
C GLN A 123 -8.01 7.19 8.99
N ARG A 124 -8.90 7.24 8.00
CA ARG A 124 -9.64 6.09 7.46
C ARG A 124 -9.46 6.01 5.95
N LEU A 125 -9.70 4.84 5.39
CA LEU A 125 -9.75 4.62 3.94
C LEU A 125 -11.18 4.36 3.50
N GLN A 126 -11.77 5.32 2.80
CA GLN A 126 -13.07 5.16 2.19
C GLN A 126 -12.92 4.58 0.78
N ARG A 127 -13.50 3.40 0.55
CA ARG A 127 -13.43 2.74 -0.76
C ARG A 127 -14.29 3.47 -1.79
N ILE A 128 -13.69 3.79 -2.93
CA ILE A 128 -14.34 4.42 -4.09
C ILE A 128 -14.59 3.35 -5.15
N LEU A 129 -15.84 3.21 -5.59
CA LEU A 129 -16.26 2.23 -6.60
C LEU A 129 -16.57 2.86 -7.96
N SER A 130 -16.95 4.14 -7.96
CA SER A 130 -17.27 4.97 -9.13
C SER A 130 -17.35 6.43 -8.72
N GLY A 131 -17.35 7.35 -9.68
CA GLY A 131 -17.54 8.78 -9.44
C GLY A 131 -16.63 9.65 -10.29
N ALA A 132 -16.86 10.97 -10.24
CA ALA A 132 -16.13 11.95 -11.04
C ALA A 132 -14.62 11.98 -10.74
N ASP A 133 -14.21 11.56 -9.55
CA ASP A 133 -12.82 11.59 -9.10
C ASP A 133 -11.97 10.44 -9.67
N VAL A 134 -12.60 9.36 -10.16
CA VAL A 134 -11.87 8.14 -10.53
C VAL A 134 -10.88 8.38 -11.67
N VAL A 135 -11.35 8.93 -12.81
CA VAL A 135 -10.49 9.21 -13.96
C VAL A 135 -9.38 10.23 -13.64
N PRO A 136 -9.65 11.38 -13.00
CA PRO A 136 -8.61 12.31 -12.60
C PRO A 136 -7.55 11.69 -11.69
N VAL A 137 -7.95 10.94 -10.67
CA VAL A 137 -7.02 10.28 -9.75
C VAL A 137 -6.17 9.25 -10.50
N LEU A 138 -6.76 8.40 -11.33
CA LEU A 138 -5.99 7.43 -12.13
C LEU A 138 -5.07 8.10 -13.14
N SER A 139 -5.45 9.26 -13.67
CA SER A 139 -4.59 10.07 -14.55
C SER A 139 -3.37 10.59 -13.80
N GLU A 140 -3.50 11.02 -12.55
CA GLU A 140 -2.36 11.38 -11.70
C GLU A 140 -1.45 10.17 -11.39
N PHE A 141 -2.02 8.99 -11.13
CA PHE A 141 -1.23 7.77 -11.01
C PHE A 141 -0.49 7.43 -12.32
N SER A 142 -1.13 7.61 -13.49
CA SER A 142 -0.49 7.40 -14.78
C SER A 142 0.66 8.40 -15.01
N ARG A 143 0.44 9.69 -14.71
CA ARG A 143 1.46 10.74 -14.76
C ARG A 143 2.67 10.42 -13.90
N LYS A 144 2.46 9.97 -12.65
CA LYS A 144 3.53 9.74 -11.66
C LYS A 144 4.28 8.43 -11.86
N TYR A 145 3.62 7.37 -12.31
CA TYR A 145 4.18 6.01 -12.32
C TYR A 145 4.19 5.33 -13.68
N GLY A 146 3.72 6.01 -14.75
CA GLY A 146 3.72 5.45 -16.11
C GLY A 146 2.73 4.28 -16.27
N ALA A 147 1.63 4.27 -15.52
CA ALA A 147 0.57 3.27 -15.62
C ALA A 147 -0.25 3.47 -16.91
N GLY A 148 0.38 3.17 -18.06
CA GLY A 148 -0.28 3.05 -19.35
C GLY A 148 -1.33 1.93 -19.29
N ASP A 149 -2.54 2.25 -19.77
CA ASP A 149 -3.65 1.34 -20.10
C ASP A 149 -4.67 0.93 -19.02
N ALA A 150 -4.70 1.56 -17.83
CA ALA A 150 -5.73 1.23 -16.82
C ALA A 150 -6.43 2.43 -16.14
N ALA A 151 -6.30 3.66 -16.68
CA ALA A 151 -7.08 4.81 -16.24
C ALA A 151 -8.50 4.77 -16.83
N SER A 152 -9.29 3.77 -16.44
CA SER A 152 -10.71 3.71 -16.80
C SER A 152 -11.56 3.46 -15.57
N ASP A 153 -12.73 4.09 -15.52
CA ASP A 153 -13.76 3.81 -14.50
C ASP A 153 -14.12 2.32 -14.44
N ALA A 154 -13.97 1.61 -15.57
CA ALA A 154 -14.19 0.18 -15.66
C ALA A 154 -13.19 -0.62 -14.79
N ALA A 155 -11.95 -0.16 -14.67
CA ALA A 155 -10.95 -0.83 -13.82
C ALA A 155 -11.31 -0.77 -12.34
N VAL A 156 -11.91 0.35 -11.88
CA VAL A 156 -12.35 0.51 -10.49
C VAL A 156 -13.66 -0.24 -10.24
N SER A 157 -14.65 -0.06 -11.10
CA SER A 157 -15.97 -0.68 -10.95
C SER A 157 -15.96 -2.21 -11.09
N SER A 158 -15.05 -2.76 -11.91
CA SER A 158 -14.84 -4.22 -12.00
C SER A 158 -14.08 -4.81 -10.81
N GLY A 159 -13.55 -3.97 -9.92
CA GLY A 159 -12.72 -4.40 -8.80
C GLY A 159 -11.31 -4.83 -9.22
N TYR A 160 -10.87 -4.59 -10.45
CA TYR A 160 -9.47 -4.80 -10.86
C TYR A 160 -8.51 -3.85 -10.13
N THR A 161 -8.95 -2.60 -9.94
CA THR A 161 -8.26 -1.56 -9.20
C THR A 161 -9.10 -1.12 -8.03
N TRP A 162 -8.60 -1.27 -6.81
CA TRP A 162 -9.31 -0.75 -5.63
C TRP A 162 -8.76 0.63 -5.32
N MET A 163 -9.65 1.62 -5.34
CA MET A 163 -9.34 3.02 -5.05
C MET A 163 -9.88 3.39 -3.67
N TYR A 164 -9.12 4.21 -2.95
CA TYR A 164 -9.50 4.70 -1.64
C TYR A 164 -9.21 6.19 -1.52
N GLU A 165 -10.13 6.93 -0.91
CA GLU A 165 -9.88 8.27 -0.38
C GLU A 165 -9.41 8.16 1.07
N VAL A 166 -8.40 8.92 1.43
CA VAL A 166 -7.99 9.12 2.83
C VAL A 166 -8.91 10.18 3.43
N VAL A 167 -9.70 9.77 4.43
CA VAL A 167 -10.68 10.63 5.11
C VAL A 167 -10.41 10.71 6.60
N SER A 168 -10.99 11.73 7.24
CA SER A 168 -10.88 11.92 8.69
C SER A 168 -11.37 10.69 9.46
N ARG A 169 -10.80 10.49 10.65
CA ARG A 169 -11.25 9.45 11.58
C ARG A 169 -12.47 9.88 12.43
N ASP A 170 -12.79 11.16 12.41
CA ASP A 170 -13.86 11.81 13.18
C ASP A 170 -15.18 11.91 12.41
#